data_AF-A0A820B4F8-F1
#
_entry.id   AF-A0A820B4F8-F1
#
_cell.length_a   1.000
_cell.length_b   1.000
_cell.length_c   1.000
_cell.angle_alpha   90.00
_cell.angle_beta   90.00
_cell.angle_gamma   90.00
#
_symmetry.space_group_name_H-M   'P 1'
#
loop_
_entity.id
_entity.type
_entity.pdbx_description
1 polymer ?
#
loop_
_entity_poly.entity_id
_entity_poly.type
_entity_poly.pdbx_seq_one_letter_code
_entity_poly.pdbx_strand_id
1 'polypeptide(L)'
;MSTEQFRPPSIPLVTHTPYFSIWCMANQLTDVWSTHWTGHTQSMCGLIRIGGSALRFMGRQPTDIPVLTQKSVTVSATTTTFEFEEYGIALSVEFLSPLLPKDLDLLTRPVTYVNFTLHATDGNEHSVEIYFDNTAELVVNNVNQKVLAAQHNVKDMQVLSFQSVEQLILGKKR
;
A
#
# COMPACT_ATOMS: atom_id res chain seq x y z
N MET A 1 24.03 -23.84 -6.86
CA MET A 1 23.90 -23.00 -5.65
C MET A 1 22.51 -22.43 -5.69
N SER A 2 21.62 -22.86 -4.78
CA SER A 2 20.30 -22.25 -4.64
C SER A 2 20.51 -20.84 -4.08
N THR A 3 20.22 -19.81 -4.87
CA THR A 3 20.24 -18.43 -4.41
C THR A 3 19.18 -18.30 -3.31
N GLU A 4 19.61 -18.12 -2.06
CA GLU A 4 18.68 -17.80 -0.98
C GLU A 4 17.98 -16.49 -1.32
N GLN A 5 16.66 -16.53 -1.44
CA GLN A 5 15.86 -15.34 -1.71
C GLN A 5 15.87 -14.47 -0.46
N PHE A 6 16.39 -13.25 -0.57
CA PHE A 6 16.43 -12.28 0.52
C PHE A 6 15.02 -12.07 1.08
N ARG A 7 14.85 -12.35 2.37
CA ARG A 7 13.59 -12.17 3.10
C ARG A 7 13.80 -11.16 4.22
N PRO A 8 13.24 -9.95 4.13
CA PRO A 8 13.29 -9.02 5.23
C PRO A 8 12.35 -9.49 6.36
N PRO A 9 12.68 -9.23 7.64
CA PRO A 9 11.79 -9.56 8.77
C PRO A 9 10.51 -8.70 8.77
N SER A 10 10.53 -7.58 8.07
CA SER A 10 9.42 -6.66 7.85
C SER A 10 9.60 -5.98 6.50
N ILE A 11 8.54 -5.92 5.69
CA ILE A 11 8.59 -5.39 4.33
C ILE A 11 8.17 -3.91 4.35
N PRO A 12 9.03 -2.97 3.90
CA PRO A 12 8.69 -1.55 3.88
C PRO A 12 7.64 -1.24 2.80
N LEU A 13 6.60 -0.48 3.15
CA LEU A 13 5.59 0.01 2.21
C LEU A 13 5.69 1.54 2.04
N VAL A 14 5.88 2.26 3.14
CA VAL A 14 6.07 3.72 3.16
C VAL A 14 7.21 4.02 4.12
N THR A 15 8.21 4.81 3.71
CA THR A 15 9.46 4.98 4.49
C THR A 15 10.02 6.41 4.46
N HIS A 16 9.18 7.43 4.70
CA HIS A 16 9.62 8.84 4.64
C HIS A 16 10.22 9.35 5.95
N THR A 17 9.49 9.20 7.06
CA THR A 17 9.87 9.75 8.37
C THR A 17 9.38 8.84 9.49
N PRO A 18 9.84 9.01 10.75
CA PRO A 18 9.28 8.27 11.89
C PRO A 18 7.78 8.50 12.14
N TYR A 19 7.14 9.48 11.48
CA TYR A 19 5.69 9.70 11.56
C TYR A 19 4.94 9.17 10.33
N PHE A 20 5.66 8.88 9.24
CA PHE A 20 5.10 8.33 8.00
C PHE A 20 5.96 7.16 7.54
N SER A 21 5.88 6.09 8.33
CA SER A 21 6.61 4.85 8.12
C SER A 21 5.71 3.63 8.37
N ILE A 22 5.32 2.96 7.29
CA ILE A 22 4.30 1.90 7.22
C ILE A 22 4.93 0.64 6.64
N TRP A 23 4.61 -0.50 7.25
CA TRP A 23 5.28 -1.78 7.01
C TRP A 23 4.27 -2.93 6.95
N CYS A 24 4.63 -3.99 6.22
CA CYS A 24 3.98 -5.29 6.29
C CYS A 24 4.82 -6.22 7.19
N MET A 25 4.21 -6.70 8.27
CA MET A 25 4.83 -7.59 9.27
C MET A 25 4.58 -9.08 8.97
N ALA A 26 4.50 -9.45 7.69
CA ALA A 26 4.26 -10.81 7.23
C ALA A 26 4.96 -11.09 5.90
N ASN A 27 4.90 -12.34 5.45
CA ASN A 27 5.48 -12.75 4.17
C ASN A 27 4.57 -12.42 3.00
N GLN A 28 3.26 -12.66 3.18
CA GLN A 28 2.26 -12.34 2.19
C GLN A 28 1.62 -11.01 2.55
N LEU A 29 1.45 -10.16 1.54
CA LEU A 29 0.80 -8.85 1.68
C LEU A 29 -0.66 -8.95 2.16
N THR A 30 -1.24 -10.14 2.09
CA THR A 30 -2.61 -10.48 2.47
C THR A 30 -2.77 -11.05 3.88
N ASP A 31 -1.69 -11.35 4.60
CA ASP A 31 -1.78 -12.06 5.89
C ASP A 31 -2.16 -11.13 7.04
N VAL A 32 -1.75 -9.86 6.95
CA VAL A 32 -1.88 -8.87 8.03
C VAL A 32 -2.35 -7.53 7.48
N TRP A 33 -2.81 -6.65 8.38
CA TRP A 33 -2.89 -5.23 8.06
C TRP A 33 -1.50 -4.62 8.06
N SER A 34 -1.29 -3.64 7.20
CA SER A 34 -0.12 -2.76 7.31
C SER A 34 -0.13 -2.00 8.64
N THR A 35 1.05 -1.80 9.19
CA THR A 35 1.25 -1.17 10.50
C THR A 35 2.29 -0.08 10.42
N HIS A 36 2.09 0.99 11.18
CA HIS A 36 3.14 1.94 11.51
C HIS A 36 4.30 1.23 12.23
N TRP A 37 5.53 1.75 12.15
CA TRP A 37 6.69 1.12 12.80
C TRP A 37 6.54 0.96 14.34
N THR A 38 5.64 1.73 14.96
CA THR A 38 5.30 1.60 16.40
C THR A 38 4.30 0.47 16.70
N GLY A 39 3.84 -0.27 15.68
CA GLY A 39 2.86 -1.36 15.81
C GLY A 39 1.39 -0.93 15.75
N HIS A 40 1.11 0.38 15.64
CA HIS A 40 -0.27 0.84 15.41
C HIS A 40 -0.72 0.49 13.99
N THR A 41 -1.94 -0.01 13.86
CA THR A 41 -2.54 -0.34 12.57
C THR A 41 -2.71 0.91 11.71
N GLN A 42 -2.27 0.82 10.46
CA GLN A 42 -2.52 1.81 9.41
C GLN A 42 -2.90 1.03 8.16
N SER A 43 -4.16 0.60 8.13
CA SER A 43 -4.62 -0.44 7.21
C SER A 43 -4.68 0.07 5.77
N MET A 44 -4.22 -0.79 4.87
CA MET A 44 -4.40 -0.69 3.43
C MET A 44 -5.07 -1.96 2.92
N CYS A 45 -5.99 -1.84 1.97
CA CYS A 45 -6.67 -2.95 1.33
C CYS A 45 -6.47 -2.88 -0.18
N GLY A 46 -6.35 -4.05 -0.81
CA GLY A 46 -6.23 -4.16 -2.25
C GLY A 46 -6.97 -5.38 -2.78
N LEU A 47 -7.90 -5.14 -3.71
CA LEU A 47 -8.65 -6.18 -4.42
C LEU A 47 -8.46 -6.00 -5.92
N ILE A 48 -8.40 -7.12 -6.63
CA ILE A 48 -8.45 -7.16 -8.09
C ILE A 48 -9.68 -7.96 -8.50
N ARG A 49 -10.35 -7.52 -9.57
CA ARG A 49 -11.41 -8.31 -10.22
C ARG A 49 -10.95 -8.70 -11.61
N ILE A 50 -10.90 -10.00 -11.91
CA ILE A 50 -10.50 -10.54 -13.21
C ILE A 50 -11.67 -11.33 -13.78
N GLY A 51 -12.22 -10.90 -14.91
CA GLY A 51 -13.35 -11.60 -15.55
C GLY A 51 -14.58 -11.74 -14.64
N GLY A 52 -14.78 -10.80 -13.71
CA GLY A 52 -15.87 -10.83 -12.72
C GLY A 52 -15.53 -11.52 -11.39
N SER A 53 -14.43 -12.27 -11.31
CA SER A 53 -13.97 -12.93 -10.08
C SER A 53 -13.10 -11.98 -9.25
N ALA A 54 -13.51 -11.70 -8.01
CA ALA A 54 -12.75 -10.87 -7.09
C ALA A 54 -11.70 -11.68 -6.32
N LEU A 55 -10.50 -11.13 -6.20
CA LEU A 55 -9.36 -11.68 -5.46
C LEU A 55 -8.72 -10.57 -4.62
N ARG A 56 -8.14 -10.94 -3.48
CA ARG A 56 -7.47 -10.02 -2.56
C ARG A 56 -5.96 -10.13 -2.71
N PHE A 57 -5.29 -9.01 -2.98
CA PHE A 57 -3.82 -8.95 -3.09
C PHE A 57 -3.18 -8.19 -1.91
N MET A 58 -3.96 -7.45 -1.11
CA MET A 58 -3.43 -6.70 0.03
C MET A 58 -4.43 -6.57 1.18
N GLY A 59 -3.90 -6.58 2.41
CA GLY A 59 -4.67 -6.46 3.65
C GLY A 59 -5.35 -7.78 4.02
N ARG A 60 -5.80 -7.96 5.27
CA ARG A 60 -6.31 -9.26 5.77
C ARG A 60 -7.81 -9.48 5.62
N GLN A 61 -8.55 -8.46 5.20
CA GLN A 61 -10.00 -8.51 4.95
C GLN A 61 -10.34 -7.95 3.57
N PRO A 62 -11.51 -8.31 3.02
CA PRO A 62 -12.49 -9.28 3.54
C PRO A 62 -12.00 -10.74 3.40
N THR A 63 -12.43 -11.63 4.31
CA THR A 63 -11.93 -13.01 4.41
C THR A 63 -12.67 -14.01 3.51
N ASP A 64 -13.85 -13.63 3.04
CA ASP A 64 -14.68 -14.37 2.09
C ASP A 64 -14.25 -14.18 0.63
N ILE A 65 -13.36 -13.22 0.36
CA ILE A 65 -12.71 -13.07 -0.95
C ILE A 65 -11.40 -13.88 -0.97
N PRO A 66 -11.20 -14.76 -1.99
CA PRO A 66 -9.98 -15.55 -2.13
C PRO A 66 -8.74 -14.67 -2.32
N VAL A 67 -7.58 -15.16 -1.89
CA VAL A 67 -6.29 -14.45 -2.04
C VAL A 67 -5.74 -14.65 -3.44
N LEU A 68 -5.26 -13.57 -4.05
CA LEU A 68 -4.45 -13.62 -5.27
C LEU A 68 -3.05 -14.16 -4.92
N THR A 69 -2.59 -15.16 -5.66
CA THR A 69 -1.32 -15.85 -5.34
C THR A 69 -0.10 -14.93 -5.49
N GLN A 70 0.52 -14.56 -4.37
CA GLN A 70 1.80 -13.84 -4.34
C GLN A 70 2.95 -14.77 -4.74
N LYS A 71 3.70 -14.39 -5.78
CA LYS A 71 4.84 -15.13 -6.33
C LYS A 71 6.16 -14.70 -5.69
N SER A 72 6.37 -13.41 -5.50
CA SER A 72 7.62 -12.88 -4.97
C SER A 72 7.44 -11.49 -4.36
N VAL A 73 8.46 -11.10 -3.59
CA VAL A 73 8.67 -9.72 -3.14
C VAL A 73 10.13 -9.34 -3.39
N THR A 74 10.36 -8.14 -3.90
CA THR A 74 11.69 -7.57 -4.10
C THR A 74 11.75 -6.21 -3.42
N VAL A 75 12.73 -6.04 -2.53
CA VAL A 75 12.99 -4.77 -1.83
C VAL A 75 14.28 -4.17 -2.38
N SER A 76 14.19 -2.93 -2.87
CA SER A 76 15.33 -2.13 -3.31
C SER A 76 15.55 -0.94 -2.36
N ALA A 77 16.45 -0.02 -2.71
CA ALA A 77 16.69 1.18 -1.91
C ALA A 77 15.47 2.11 -1.83
N THR A 78 14.65 2.19 -2.89
CA THR A 78 13.54 3.14 -3.02
C THR A 78 12.21 2.48 -3.38
N THR A 79 12.21 1.17 -3.67
CA THR A 79 11.01 0.44 -4.08
C THR A 79 10.82 -0.84 -3.30
N THR A 80 9.55 -1.23 -3.14
CA THR A 80 9.16 -2.59 -2.77
C THR A 80 8.12 -3.06 -3.75
N THR A 81 8.43 -4.16 -4.45
CA THR A 81 7.60 -4.70 -5.52
C THR A 81 7.10 -6.09 -5.14
N PHE A 82 5.79 -6.28 -5.18
CA PHE A 82 5.13 -7.57 -5.00
C PHE A 82 4.62 -8.06 -6.36
N GLU A 83 4.93 -9.31 -6.70
CA GLU A 83 4.46 -9.95 -7.92
C GLU A 83 3.39 -10.99 -7.58
N PHE A 84 2.29 -10.96 -8.31
CA PHE A 84 1.16 -11.88 -8.18
C PHE A 84 0.78 -12.43 -9.55
N GLU A 85 0.23 -13.65 -9.59
CA GLU A 85 -0.26 -14.21 -10.84
C GLU A 85 -1.36 -15.24 -10.61
N GLU A 86 -2.51 -15.04 -11.25
CA GLU A 86 -3.64 -15.96 -11.25
C GLU A 86 -4.63 -15.62 -12.38
N TYR A 87 -5.47 -16.57 -12.79
CA TYR A 87 -6.48 -16.37 -13.84
C TYR A 87 -5.95 -15.79 -15.16
N GLY A 88 -4.72 -16.13 -15.54
CA GLY A 88 -4.10 -15.63 -16.79
C GLY A 88 -3.65 -14.18 -16.72
N ILE A 89 -3.59 -13.57 -15.53
CA ILE A 89 -3.10 -12.22 -15.29
C ILE A 89 -1.96 -12.23 -14.29
N ALA A 90 -0.90 -11.51 -14.62
CA ALA A 90 0.15 -11.15 -13.68
C ALA A 90 0.01 -9.68 -13.27
N LEU A 91 0.04 -9.43 -11.96
CA LEU A 91 -0.07 -8.13 -11.32
C LEU A 91 1.23 -7.82 -10.56
N SER A 92 1.85 -6.69 -10.87
CA SER A 92 2.94 -6.11 -10.10
C SER A 92 2.41 -4.91 -9.30
N VAL A 93 2.62 -4.92 -7.98
CA VAL A 93 2.29 -3.83 -7.06
C VAL A 93 3.58 -3.26 -6.50
N GLU A 94 3.94 -2.04 -6.90
CA GLU A 94 5.17 -1.37 -6.48
C GLU A 94 4.87 -0.17 -5.59
N PHE A 95 5.44 -0.20 -4.38
CA PHE A 95 5.53 0.95 -3.50
C PHE A 95 6.84 1.69 -3.77
N LEU A 96 6.76 2.90 -4.34
CA LEU A 96 7.92 3.73 -4.69
C LEU A 96 7.98 4.98 -3.80
N SER A 97 9.07 5.10 -3.04
CA SER A 97 9.41 6.32 -2.31
C SER A 97 10.66 6.94 -2.96
N PRO A 98 10.55 8.07 -3.67
CA PRO A 98 11.63 8.62 -4.50
C PRO A 98 12.70 9.33 -3.66
N LEU A 99 13.34 8.59 -2.75
CA LEU A 99 14.34 9.09 -1.81
C LEU A 99 15.72 9.22 -2.46
N LEU A 100 15.82 10.06 -3.50
CA LEU A 100 17.05 10.26 -4.27
C LEU A 100 17.95 11.32 -3.58
N PRO A 101 19.10 10.96 -2.99
CA PRO A 101 19.93 11.91 -2.22
C PRO A 101 20.52 13.05 -3.06
N LYS A 102 20.58 12.87 -4.38
CA LYS A 102 21.12 13.85 -5.33
C LYS A 102 20.06 14.87 -5.79
N ASP A 103 18.80 14.67 -5.42
CA ASP A 103 17.69 15.54 -5.75
C ASP A 103 16.95 15.90 -4.45
N LEU A 104 17.38 16.98 -3.81
CA LEU A 104 16.83 17.42 -2.53
C LEU A 104 15.36 17.87 -2.65
N ASP A 105 14.95 18.42 -3.79
CA ASP A 105 13.57 18.82 -4.03
C ASP A 105 12.65 17.59 -4.08
N LEU A 106 13.11 16.50 -4.66
CA LEU A 106 12.39 15.22 -4.65
C LEU A 106 12.42 14.56 -3.26
N LEU A 107 13.57 14.57 -2.59
CA LEU A 107 13.77 13.98 -1.27
C LEU A 107 12.90 14.63 -0.18
N THR A 108 12.61 15.93 -0.30
CA THR A 108 11.82 16.68 0.68
C THR A 108 10.30 16.48 0.52
N ARG A 109 9.85 15.72 -0.48
CA ARG A 109 8.43 15.41 -0.70
C ARG A 109 8.04 14.10 0.00
N PRO A 110 7.21 14.12 1.05
CA PRO A 110 6.77 12.89 1.73
C PRO A 110 5.66 12.20 0.94
N VAL A 111 5.98 11.73 -0.27
CA VAL A 111 5.04 11.10 -1.21
C VAL A 111 5.52 9.69 -1.55
N THR A 112 4.65 8.71 -1.36
CA THR A 112 4.84 7.35 -1.89
C THR A 112 3.87 7.14 -3.04
N TYR A 113 4.37 6.59 -4.14
CA TYR A 113 3.55 6.14 -5.26
C TYR A 113 3.24 4.65 -5.09
N VAL A 114 2.02 4.25 -5.43
CA VAL A 114 1.63 2.84 -5.54
C VAL A 114 1.32 2.60 -7.01
N ASN A 115 2.23 1.89 -7.68
CA ASN A 115 2.10 1.59 -9.11
C ASN A 115 1.50 0.19 -9.27
N PHE A 116 0.48 0.08 -10.12
CA PHE A 116 -0.13 -1.19 -10.51
C PHE A 116 0.19 -1.45 -11.98
N THR A 117 0.90 -2.54 -12.26
CA THR A 117 1.20 -2.97 -13.63
C THR A 117 0.60 -4.33 -13.87
N LEU A 118 -0.17 -4.48 -14.95
CA LEU A 118 -0.84 -5.73 -15.30
C LEU A 118 -0.44 -6.19 -16.69
N HIS A 119 -0.32 -7.50 -16.87
CA HIS A 119 -0.18 -8.12 -18.18
C HIS A 119 -0.88 -9.47 -18.25
N ALA A 120 -1.44 -9.80 -19.41
CA ALA A 120 -1.96 -11.13 -19.69
C ALA A 120 -0.82 -12.13 -19.85
N THR A 121 -0.95 -13.30 -19.23
CA THR A 121 0.03 -14.39 -19.30
C THR A 121 -0.43 -15.54 -20.19
N ASP A 122 -1.70 -15.55 -20.60
CA ASP A 122 -2.32 -16.61 -21.40
C ASP A 122 -2.63 -16.21 -22.85
N GLY A 123 -2.37 -14.95 -23.23
CA GLY A 123 -2.63 -14.42 -24.56
C GLY A 123 -4.10 -14.06 -24.84
N ASN A 124 -4.99 -14.16 -23.85
CA ASN A 124 -6.39 -13.76 -23.97
C ASN A 124 -6.61 -12.30 -23.56
N GLU A 125 -7.73 -11.73 -24.00
CA GLU A 125 -8.21 -10.44 -23.47
C GLU A 125 -8.89 -10.66 -22.12
N HIS A 126 -8.62 -9.75 -21.17
CA HIS A 126 -9.19 -9.80 -19.82
C HIS A 126 -9.79 -8.46 -19.45
N SER A 127 -10.97 -8.48 -18.82
CA SER A 127 -11.52 -7.32 -18.12
C SER A 127 -10.99 -7.32 -16.69
N VAL A 128 -10.32 -6.23 -16.30
CA VAL A 128 -9.68 -6.11 -14.99
C VAL A 128 -10.06 -4.81 -14.30
N GLU A 129 -10.39 -4.90 -13.02
CA GLU A 129 -10.66 -3.75 -12.13
C GLU A 129 -9.74 -3.83 -10.91
N ILE A 130 -9.14 -2.70 -10.52
CA ILE A 130 -8.35 -2.59 -9.29
C ILE A 130 -9.11 -1.74 -8.28
N TYR A 131 -9.18 -2.24 -7.06
CA TYR A 131 -9.60 -1.51 -5.89
C TYR A 131 -8.40 -1.39 -4.94
N PHE A 132 -8.13 -0.17 -4.48
CA PHE A 132 -7.13 0.09 -3.46
C PHE A 132 -7.63 1.19 -2.53
N ASP A 133 -7.47 0.99 -1.23
CA ASP A 133 -7.74 2.02 -0.23
C ASP A 133 -6.71 2.00 0.91
N ASN A 134 -6.79 3.06 1.71
CA ASN A 134 -6.24 3.08 3.05
C ASN A 134 -7.29 3.69 3.99
N THR A 135 -7.25 3.28 5.25
CA THR A 135 -8.13 3.85 6.28
C THR A 135 -7.67 5.24 6.70
N ALA A 136 -8.53 5.94 7.45
CA ALA A 136 -8.18 7.23 8.04
C ALA A 136 -7.22 7.11 9.25
N GLU A 137 -6.80 5.90 9.63
CA GLU A 137 -5.81 5.64 10.69
C GLU A 137 -4.47 6.35 10.40
N LEU A 138 -4.19 6.66 9.13
CA LEU A 138 -3.01 7.39 8.69
C LEU A 138 -3.01 8.86 9.12
N VAL A 139 -4.17 9.45 9.43
CA VAL A 139 -4.30 10.90 9.70
C VAL A 139 -4.78 11.21 11.12
N VAL A 140 -4.86 10.21 12.00
CA VAL A 140 -5.25 10.36 13.41
C VAL A 140 -4.30 9.61 14.33
N ASN A 141 -4.21 10.07 15.58
CA ASN A 141 -3.47 9.37 16.63
C ASN A 141 -4.29 8.24 17.27
N ASN A 142 -5.61 8.40 17.36
CA ASN A 142 -6.53 7.39 17.90
C ASN A 142 -7.73 7.24 16.96
N VAL A 143 -8.22 6.00 16.79
CA VAL A 143 -9.34 5.68 15.88
C VAL A 143 -10.67 6.36 16.22
N ASN A 144 -10.82 6.89 17.44
CA ASN A 144 -12.02 7.62 17.86
C ASN A 144 -11.98 9.12 17.50
N GLN A 145 -10.87 9.62 16.94
CA GLN A 145 -10.77 11.02 16.53
C GLN A 145 -11.56 11.26 15.25
N LYS A 146 -12.18 12.44 15.15
CA LYS A 146 -12.95 12.83 13.97
C LYS A 146 -12.02 13.12 12.79
N VAL A 147 -12.43 12.67 11.61
CA VAL A 147 -11.73 12.86 10.34
C VAL A 147 -12.65 13.61 9.38
N LEU A 148 -12.08 14.57 8.66
CA LEU A 148 -12.70 15.14 7.48
C LEU A 148 -12.18 14.41 6.25
N ALA A 149 -13.09 13.86 5.46
CA ALA A 149 -12.81 13.35 4.14
C ALA A 149 -13.36 14.33 3.11
N ALA A 150 -12.60 14.56 2.03
CA ALA A 150 -13.03 15.40 0.92
C ALA A 150 -12.52 14.80 -0.40
N GLN A 151 -13.29 15.07 -1.45
CA GLN A 151 -12.96 14.71 -2.83
C GLN A 151 -12.77 16.00 -3.62
N HIS A 152 -11.71 16.07 -4.40
CA HIS A 152 -11.34 17.21 -5.22
C HIS A 152 -11.05 16.73 -6.64
N ASN A 153 -11.26 17.61 -7.61
CA ASN A 153 -10.79 17.41 -8.98
C ASN A 153 -9.66 18.41 -9.24
N VAL A 154 -8.46 17.92 -9.52
CA VAL A 154 -7.27 18.73 -9.80
C VAL A 154 -6.78 18.38 -11.19
N LYS A 155 -7.04 19.27 -12.17
CA LYS A 155 -6.82 19.00 -13.59
C LYS A 155 -7.58 17.73 -14.03
N ASP A 156 -6.85 16.71 -14.45
CA ASP A 156 -7.30 15.38 -14.89
C ASP A 156 -7.27 14.34 -13.77
N MET A 157 -6.91 14.72 -12.54
CA MET A 157 -6.84 13.83 -11.38
C MET A 157 -8.04 13.99 -10.45
N GLN A 158 -8.57 12.86 -10.00
CA GLN A 158 -9.44 12.80 -8.83
C GLN A 158 -8.58 12.61 -7.58
N VAL A 159 -8.75 13.48 -6.60
CA VAL A 159 -7.97 13.48 -5.37
C VAL A 159 -8.91 13.25 -4.20
N LEU A 160 -8.61 12.23 -3.39
CA LEU A 160 -9.24 12.00 -2.09
C LEU A 160 -8.28 12.47 -1.00
N SER A 161 -8.79 13.24 -0.04
CA SER A 161 -8.01 13.75 1.08
C SER A 161 -8.68 13.41 2.40
N PHE A 162 -7.88 12.96 3.37
CA PHE A 162 -8.28 12.76 4.76
C PHE A 162 -7.46 13.69 5.65
N GLN A 163 -8.08 14.27 6.68
CA GLN A 163 -7.38 15.06 7.69
C GLN A 163 -8.06 14.91 9.06
N SER A 164 -7.28 14.97 10.14
CA SER A 164 -7.85 15.11 11.49
C SER A 164 -8.61 16.42 11.62
N VAL A 165 -9.77 16.41 12.27
CA VAL A 165 -10.48 17.66 12.62
C VAL A 165 -9.67 18.47 13.64
N GLU A 166 -8.95 17.81 14.55
CA GLU A 166 -8.26 18.42 15.67
C GLU A 166 -6.77 18.12 15.63
N GLN A 167 -5.94 19.16 15.57
CA GLN A 167 -4.49 19.06 15.68
C GLN A 167 -3.99 19.83 16.92
N LEU A 168 -4.19 19.23 18.10
CA LEU A 168 -3.76 19.81 19.37
C LEU A 168 -2.25 19.60 19.59
N ILE A 169 -1.42 20.43 18.97
CA ILE A 169 0.06 20.32 19.01
C ILE A 169 0.60 20.42 20.46
N LEU A 170 -0.10 21.12 21.36
CA LEU A 170 0.34 21.40 22.75
C LEU A 170 -0.76 21.19 23.82
N GLY A 171 -1.90 20.59 23.46
CA GLY A 171 -3.10 20.55 24.32
C GLY A 171 -3.29 19.29 25.17
N LYS A 172 -2.40 18.30 25.08
CA LYS A 172 -2.55 17.05 25.85
C LYS A 172 -2.05 17.26 27.28
N LYS A 173 -2.97 17.22 28.26
CA LYS A 173 -2.58 16.98 29.66
C LYS A 173 -1.98 15.59 29.76
N ARG A 174 -0.83 15.48 30.43
CA ARG A 174 -0.18 14.21 30.77
C ARG A 174 -1.11 13.32 31.58
#